data_AF-I0JNW9-F1
#
_entry.id   AF-I0JNW9-F1
#
_cell.length_a   1.000
_cell.length_b   1.000
_cell.length_c   1.000
_cell.angle_alpha   90.00
_cell.angle_beta   90.00
_cell.angle_gamma   90.00
#
_symmetry.space_group_name_H-M   'P 1'
#
loop_
_entity.id
_entity.type
_entity.pdbx_description
1 polymer ?
#
loop_
_entity_poly.entity_id
_entity_poly.type
_entity_poly.pdbx_seq_one_letter_code
_entity_poly.pdbx_strand_id
1 'polypeptide(L)'
;MRNWMTPIIYTLVALAVFFVGYQLLTDTSSFLSSIGMMIVIAAIVYGAIYFFFLRNRGISVGKSSNEMKKYKQAVKQSKQKYKQAAPVVKKSQAVRSAKPTTIHKKSKRRGSGPQLRVIEGNKNKDKNRASF
;
A
#
# COMPACT_ATOMS: atom_id res chain seq x y z
N MET A 1 28.19 -20.37 -40.57
CA MET A 1 27.02 -19.54 -40.96
C MET A 1 27.47 -18.09 -40.99
N ARG A 2 27.52 -17.43 -42.17
CA ARG A 2 28.02 -16.06 -42.31
C ARG A 2 26.94 -15.08 -41.82
N ASN A 3 27.27 -14.27 -40.83
CA ASN A 3 26.39 -13.28 -40.23
C ASN A 3 26.27 -12.11 -41.22
N TRP A 4 25.26 -12.13 -42.09
CA TRP A 4 25.06 -11.07 -43.09
C TRP A 4 24.72 -9.71 -42.46
N MET A 5 24.25 -9.71 -41.21
CA MET A 5 23.84 -8.49 -40.51
C MET A 5 25.00 -7.63 -40.01
N THR A 6 26.18 -8.21 -39.74
CA THR A 6 27.33 -7.43 -39.24
C THR A 6 27.78 -6.32 -40.18
N PRO A 7 27.99 -6.53 -41.50
CA PRO A 7 28.36 -5.43 -42.39
C PRO A 7 27.29 -4.34 -42.46
N ILE A 8 26.01 -4.71 -42.40
CA ILE A 8 24.89 -3.74 -42.41
C ILE A 8 24.96 -2.84 -41.17
N ILE A 9 25.20 -3.44 -39.99
CA ILE A 9 25.33 -2.69 -38.73
C ILE A 9 26.54 -1.75 -38.80
N TYR A 10 27.69 -2.22 -39.32
CA TYR A 10 28.86 -1.36 -39.47
C TYR A 10 28.62 -0.19 -40.43
N THR A 11 27.93 -0.41 -41.55
CA THR A 11 27.57 0.66 -42.48
C THR A 11 26.62 1.68 -41.82
N LEU A 12 25.63 1.22 -41.06
CA LEU A 12 24.71 2.08 -40.31
C LEU A 12 25.44 2.93 -39.27
N VAL A 13 26.35 2.31 -38.51
CA VAL A 13 27.16 3.01 -37.51
C VAL A 13 28.09 4.03 -38.19
N ALA A 14 28.77 3.65 -39.26
CA ALA A 14 29.65 4.55 -40.01
C ALA A 14 28.88 5.74 -40.59
N LEU A 15 27.70 5.50 -41.17
CA LEU A 15 26.85 6.54 -41.71
C LEU A 15 26.32 7.49 -40.60
N ALA A 16 25.93 6.94 -39.44
CA ALA A 16 25.49 7.74 -38.31
C ALA A 16 26.60 8.64 -37.78
N VAL A 17 27.82 8.12 -37.60
CA VAL A 17 28.97 8.91 -37.16
C VAL A 17 29.34 9.97 -38.19
N PHE A 18 29.32 9.62 -39.48
CA PHE A 18 29.60 10.57 -40.57
C PHE A 18 28.58 11.70 -40.61
N PHE A 19 27.29 11.38 -40.50
CA PHE A 19 26.22 12.37 -40.49
C PHE A 19 26.32 13.31 -39.28
N VAL A 20 26.60 12.77 -38.10
CA VAL A 20 26.82 13.57 -36.89
C VAL A 20 28.04 14.47 -37.07
N GLY A 21 29.16 13.94 -37.56
CA GLY A 21 30.37 14.73 -37.85
C GLY A 21 30.12 15.85 -38.86
N TYR A 22 29.36 15.57 -39.92
CA TYR A 22 28.96 16.56 -40.92
C TYR A 22 28.06 17.65 -40.31
N GLN A 23 27.03 17.26 -39.55
CA GLN A 23 26.15 18.19 -38.84
C GLN A 23 26.91 19.09 -37.86
N LEU A 24 27.95 18.56 -37.21
CA LEU A 24 28.83 19.32 -36.33
C LEU A 24 29.65 20.38 -37.08
N LEU A 25 30.06 20.13 -38.32
CA LEU A 25 30.85 21.11 -39.10
C LEU A 25 29.97 22.17 -39.76
N THR A 26 28.79 21.79 -40.22
CA THR A 26 27.90 22.70 -40.96
C THR A 26 27.02 23.54 -40.02
N ASP A 27 26.51 22.95 -38.92
CA ASP A 27 25.49 23.58 -38.07
C ASP A 27 25.66 23.19 -36.58
N THR A 28 26.85 23.38 -36.01
CA THR A 28 27.15 23.03 -34.60
C THR A 28 26.19 23.70 -33.61
N SER A 29 25.91 24.99 -33.83
CA SER A 29 25.10 25.81 -32.92
C SER A 29 23.66 25.29 -32.80
N SER A 30 23.05 24.95 -33.94
CA SER A 30 21.70 24.40 -34.00
C SER A 30 21.63 23.00 -33.39
N PHE A 31 22.62 22.15 -33.69
CA PHE A 31 22.71 20.80 -33.13
C PHE A 31 22.80 20.82 -31.59
N LEU A 32 23.65 21.67 -31.03
CA LEU A 32 23.84 21.77 -29.58
C LEU A 32 22.60 22.37 -28.89
N SER A 33 21.98 23.37 -29.51
CA SER A 33 20.73 23.97 -29.04
C SER A 33 19.58 22.96 -29.07
N SER A 34 19.51 22.13 -30.10
CA SER A 34 18.52 21.05 -30.23
C SER A 34 18.65 20.00 -29.12
N ILE A 35 19.88 19.57 -28.80
CA ILE A 35 20.14 18.66 -27.67
C ILE A 35 19.70 19.29 -26.36
N GLY A 36 20.07 20.55 -26.11
CA GLY A 36 19.65 21.28 -24.91
C GLY A 36 18.12 21.36 -24.80
N MET A 37 17.45 21.70 -25.91
CA MET A 37 15.99 21.79 -25.99
C MET A 37 15.32 20.43 -25.76
N MET A 38 15.89 19.35 -26.29
CA MET A 38 15.40 17.99 -26.06
C MET A 38 15.50 17.58 -24.58
N ILE A 39 16.60 17.93 -23.92
CA ILE A 39 16.77 17.70 -22.47
C ILE A 39 15.76 18.53 -21.67
N VAL A 40 15.55 19.80 -22.03
CA VAL A 40 14.57 20.67 -21.36
C VAL A 40 13.16 20.11 -21.51
N ILE A 41 12.76 19.69 -22.71
CA ILE A 41 11.45 19.07 -22.94
C ILE A 41 11.32 17.77 -22.15
N ALA A 42 12.34 16.91 -22.17
CA ALA A 42 12.33 15.67 -21.40
C ALA A 42 12.19 15.93 -19.89
N ALA A 43 12.88 16.93 -19.36
CA ALA A 43 12.77 17.35 -17.96
C ALA A 43 11.39 17.92 -17.64
N ILE A 44 10.79 18.72 -18.53
CA ILE A 44 9.43 19.26 -18.37
C ILE A 44 8.41 18.12 -18.39
N VAL A 45 8.50 17.19 -19.34
CA VAL A 45 7.58 16.05 -19.46
C VAL A 45 7.72 15.14 -18.25
N TYR A 46 8.94 14.79 -17.85
CA TYR A 46 9.21 14.01 -16.65
C TYR A 46 8.68 14.72 -15.40
N GLY A 47 8.95 16.02 -15.26
CA GLY A 47 8.48 16.86 -14.18
C GLY A 47 6.96 16.97 -14.13
N ALA A 48 6.30 17.10 -15.28
CA ALA A 48 4.85 17.14 -15.40
C ALA A 48 4.21 15.80 -15.03
N ILE A 49 4.78 14.68 -15.50
CA ILE A 49 4.32 13.34 -15.12
C ILE A 49 4.53 13.13 -13.61
N TYR A 50 5.70 13.47 -13.08
CA TYR A 50 6.00 13.37 -11.66
C TYR A 50 5.06 14.25 -10.83
N PHE A 51 4.87 15.51 -11.22
CA PHE A 51 4.00 16.42 -10.49
C PHE A 51 2.53 16.00 -10.59
N PHE A 52 2.04 15.61 -11.76
CA PHE A 52 0.62 15.28 -11.92
C PHE A 52 0.26 13.89 -11.36
N PHE A 53 1.11 12.88 -11.60
CA PHE A 53 0.85 11.51 -11.16
C PHE A 53 1.40 11.19 -9.77
N LEU A 54 2.59 11.69 -9.39
CA LEU A 54 3.21 11.36 -8.09
C LEU A 54 2.89 12.36 -6.98
N ARG A 55 2.52 13.62 -7.26
CA ARG A 55 2.10 14.57 -6.21
C ARG A 55 0.72 14.22 -5.64
N ASN A 56 -0.23 13.85 -6.50
CA ASN A 56 -1.63 13.65 -6.10
C ASN A 56 -1.97 12.21 -5.71
N ARG A 57 -1.18 11.24 -6.15
CA ARG A 57 -1.23 9.88 -5.60
C ARG A 57 0.10 9.66 -4.90
N GLY A 58 0.07 9.52 -3.57
CA GLY A 58 1.21 9.08 -2.74
C GLY A 58 1.67 7.67 -3.11
N ILE A 59 2.14 7.52 -4.34
CA ILE A 59 2.84 6.38 -4.88
C ILE A 59 4.25 6.54 -4.34
N SER A 60 4.38 6.14 -3.08
CA SER A 60 5.63 5.56 -2.62
C SER A 60 6.05 4.53 -3.67
N VAL A 61 7.11 4.86 -4.41
CA VAL A 61 7.92 3.89 -5.14
C VAL A 61 8.26 2.80 -4.12
N GLY A 62 7.54 1.68 -4.20
CA GLY A 62 7.49 0.66 -3.14
C GLY A 62 6.17 0.65 -2.37
N LYS A 63 5.17 -0.06 -2.92
CA LYS A 63 4.17 -1.01 -2.34
C LYS A 63 3.67 -0.92 -0.87
N SER A 64 4.23 -0.12 0.02
CA SER A 64 4.07 -0.22 1.48
C SER A 64 3.04 0.75 2.09
N SER A 65 2.68 1.86 1.43
CA SER A 65 1.85 2.89 2.09
C SER A 65 0.41 2.45 2.36
N ASN A 66 -0.15 1.55 1.55
CA ASN A 66 -1.52 1.07 1.71
C ASN A 66 -1.62 0.00 2.82
N GLU A 67 -0.66 -0.92 2.90
CA GLU A 67 -0.61 -1.95 3.94
C GLU A 67 -0.39 -1.35 5.33
N MET A 68 0.49 -0.37 5.46
CA MET A 68 0.71 0.34 6.73
C MET A 68 -0.54 1.10 7.19
N LYS A 69 -1.30 1.71 6.27
CA LYS A 69 -2.57 2.39 6.60
C LYS A 69 -3.63 1.39 7.06
N LYS A 70 -3.78 0.26 6.37
CA LYS A 70 -4.70 -0.82 6.76
C LYS A 70 -4.33 -1.43 8.12
N TYR A 71 -3.04 -1.66 8.36
CA TYR A 71 -2.54 -2.14 9.65
C TYR A 71 -2.87 -1.16 10.78
N LYS A 72 -2.60 0.15 10.59
CA LYS A 72 -2.94 1.18 11.58
C LYS A 72 -4.45 1.26 11.86
N GLN A 73 -5.30 1.10 10.84
CA GLN A 73 -6.75 1.05 11.02
C GLN A 73 -7.19 -0.20 11.80
N ALA A 74 -6.67 -1.38 11.44
CA ALA A 74 -6.98 -2.64 12.11
C ALA A 74 -6.55 -2.64 13.59
N VAL A 75 -5.37 -2.10 13.91
CA VAL A 75 -4.90 -1.96 15.29
C VAL A 75 -5.80 -1.01 16.09
N LYS A 76 -6.22 0.11 15.51
CA LYS A 76 -7.16 1.03 16.17
C LYS A 76 -8.50 0.35 16.46
N GLN A 77 -9.05 -0.38 15.50
CA GLN A 77 -10.30 -1.12 15.67
C GLN A 77 -10.17 -2.22 16.74
N SER A 78 -9.08 -2.98 16.73
CA SER A 78 -8.78 -3.99 17.75
C SER A 78 -8.70 -3.35 19.14
N LYS A 79 -7.89 -2.30 19.30
CA LYS A 79 -7.77 -1.58 20.58
C LYS A 79 -9.10 -0.99 21.06
N GLN A 80 -9.96 -0.52 20.16
CA GLN A 80 -11.30 -0.02 20.52
C GLN A 80 -12.24 -1.15 20.97
N LYS A 81 -12.19 -2.31 20.31
CA LYS A 81 -13.01 -3.48 20.65
C LYS A 81 -12.67 -4.06 22.02
N TYR A 82 -11.39 -4.07 22.40
CA TYR A 82 -10.94 -4.58 23.70
C TYR A 82 -10.96 -3.53 24.82
N LYS A 83 -11.14 -2.24 24.52
CA LYS A 83 -11.32 -1.19 25.55
C LYS A 83 -12.65 -1.27 26.29
N GLN A 84 -13.65 -1.97 25.75
CA GLN A 84 -14.98 -2.11 26.38
C GLN A 84 -15.20 -3.46 27.08
N ALA A 85 -14.20 -4.32 27.16
CA ALA A 85 -14.31 -5.63 27.83
C ALA A 85 -13.21 -5.84 28.88
N ALA A 86 -12.98 -4.83 29.72
CA ALA A 86 -12.55 -5.12 31.08
C ALA A 86 -13.80 -4.99 31.95
N PRO A 87 -14.46 -6.08 32.38
CA PRO A 87 -15.25 -5.97 33.59
C PRO A 87 -14.27 -5.45 34.64
N VAL A 88 -14.54 -4.25 35.17
CA VAL A 88 -13.85 -3.74 36.34
C VAL A 88 -14.20 -4.71 37.46
N VAL A 89 -13.42 -5.79 37.55
CA VAL A 89 -13.31 -6.59 38.77
C VAL A 89 -12.75 -5.59 39.76
N LYS A 90 -13.66 -5.04 40.58
CA LYS A 90 -13.34 -4.20 41.73
C LYS A 90 -12.21 -4.90 42.46
N LYS A 91 -11.01 -4.33 42.34
CA LYS A 91 -9.83 -4.77 43.07
C LYS A 91 -10.11 -4.40 44.53
N SER A 92 -10.80 -5.28 45.25
CA SER A 92 -10.94 -5.14 46.70
C SER A 92 -9.52 -5.20 47.25
N GLN A 93 -9.10 -4.11 47.87
CA GLN A 93 -7.99 -4.10 48.79
C GLN A 93 -8.33 -5.11 49.90
N ALA A 94 -7.65 -6.25 49.87
CA ALA A 94 -7.50 -7.11 51.02
C ALA A 94 -6.05 -7.57 51.05
N VAL A 95 -5.19 -6.68 51.53
CA VAL A 95 -3.92 -7.10 52.12
C VAL A 95 -4.30 -7.81 53.41
N ARG A 96 -4.11 -9.13 53.47
CA ARG A 96 -3.47 -9.86 54.57
C ARG A 96 -3.74 -11.38 54.51
N SER A 97 -2.68 -12.09 54.86
CA SER A 97 -2.60 -13.47 55.32
C SER A 97 -2.46 -14.58 54.28
N ALA A 98 -1.20 -15.02 54.18
CA ALA A 98 -0.81 -16.35 53.76
C ALA A 98 -1.49 -17.43 54.61
N LYS A 99 -2.03 -18.49 53.97
CA LYS A 99 -1.71 -19.92 54.18
C LYS A 99 -2.56 -20.79 53.22
N PRO A 100 -2.09 -21.95 52.73
CA PRO A 100 -2.79 -22.74 51.73
C PRO A 100 -3.64 -23.83 52.38
N THR A 101 -4.88 -24.03 51.95
CA THR A 101 -5.61 -25.26 52.27
C THR A 101 -6.74 -25.58 51.28
N THR A 102 -6.73 -26.86 50.91
CA THR A 102 -7.88 -27.75 50.67
C THR A 102 -8.67 -27.62 49.37
N ILE A 103 -8.35 -28.58 48.50
CA ILE A 103 -9.23 -29.25 47.54
C ILE A 103 -10.61 -29.48 48.16
N HIS A 104 -11.65 -28.85 47.61
CA HIS A 104 -13.03 -29.30 47.78
C HIS A 104 -13.69 -29.49 46.42
N LYS A 105 -13.83 -30.76 46.03
CA LYS A 105 -14.77 -31.20 44.99
C LYS A 105 -16.20 -30.96 45.48
N LYS A 106 -17.01 -30.23 44.71
CA LYS A 106 -18.48 -30.34 44.65
C LYS A 106 -18.87 -30.32 43.18
N SER A 107 -18.98 -31.50 42.56
CA SER A 107 -20.22 -32.26 42.36
C SER A 107 -21.28 -31.53 41.53
N LYS A 108 -21.26 -31.82 40.22
CA LYS A 108 -22.39 -32.22 39.38
C LYS A 108 -23.63 -31.28 39.36
N ARG A 109 -23.69 -30.43 38.32
CA ARG A 109 -24.92 -30.24 37.54
C ARG A 109 -24.57 -30.19 36.05
N ARG A 110 -24.78 -31.34 35.37
CA ARG A 110 -24.99 -31.40 33.92
C ARG A 110 -26.28 -30.66 33.62
N GLY A 111 -26.24 -29.69 32.71
CA GLY A 111 -27.44 -29.00 32.24
C GLY A 111 -27.16 -27.57 31.79
N SER A 112 -26.39 -27.43 30.71
CA SER A 112 -26.47 -26.33 29.72
C SER A 112 -25.16 -26.33 28.92
N GLY A 113 -25.13 -27.07 27.80
CA GLY A 113 -24.11 -26.86 26.78
C GLY A 113 -24.27 -25.45 26.16
N PRO A 114 -23.26 -24.93 25.45
CA PRO A 114 -23.35 -23.61 24.84
C PRO A 114 -24.46 -23.61 23.78
N GLN A 115 -25.61 -23.04 24.11
CA GLN A 115 -26.69 -22.84 23.15
C GLN A 115 -26.18 -21.89 22.06
N LEU A 116 -25.94 -22.42 20.86
CA LEU A 116 -25.69 -21.65 19.66
C LEU A 116 -26.95 -20.82 19.38
N ARG A 117 -26.94 -19.55 19.79
CA ARG A 117 -27.95 -18.61 19.33
C ARG A 117 -27.53 -18.16 17.93
N VAL A 118 -28.42 -18.40 16.98
CA VAL A 118 -28.31 -17.88 15.62
C VAL A 118 -28.22 -16.36 15.74
N ILE A 119 -27.17 -15.77 15.17
CA ILE A 119 -27.11 -14.33 14.99
C ILE A 119 -28.15 -14.03 13.91
N GLU A 120 -29.34 -13.58 14.33
CA GLU A 120 -30.29 -13.00 13.40
C GLU A 120 -29.64 -11.74 12.81
N GLY A 121 -29.25 -11.84 11.54
CA GLY A 121 -28.73 -10.69 10.81
C GLY A 121 -29.81 -9.61 10.75
N ASN A 122 -29.42 -8.37 11.02
CA ASN A 122 -30.25 -7.20 10.78
C ASN A 122 -30.53 -7.05 9.27
N LYS A 123 -31.54 -7.75 8.76
CA LYS A 123 -32.03 -7.68 7.37
C LYS A 123 -33.11 -6.62 7.17
N ASN A 124 -33.31 -5.69 8.11
CA ASN A 124 -34.25 -4.59 7.92
C ASN A 124 -33.48 -3.26 7.82
N LYS A 125 -32.90 -3.02 6.64
CA LYS A 125 -32.57 -1.66 6.21
C LYS A 125 -32.90 -1.41 4.74
N ASP A 126 -33.95 -2.04 4.24
CA ASP A 126 -34.66 -1.53 3.07
C ASP A 126 -35.61 -0.44 3.55
N LYS A 127 -35.07 0.77 3.72
CA LYS A 127 -35.89 1.97 3.65
C LYS A 127 -36.32 2.10 2.20
N ASN A 128 -37.45 1.47 1.85
CA ASN A 128 -38.27 1.85 0.71
C ASN A 128 -38.58 3.35 0.84
N ARG A 129 -37.72 4.18 0.23
CA ARG A 129 -37.97 5.57 -0.05
C ARG A 129 -38.77 5.64 -1.34
N ALA A 130 -40.07 5.40 -1.23
CA ALA A 130 -41.06 5.88 -2.17
C ALA A 130 -42.43 5.72 -1.50
N SER A 131 -42.99 6.83 -1.04
CA SER A 131 -44.38 6.90 -0.62
C SER A 131 -44.98 8.17 -1.22
N PHE A 132 -45.94 7.94 -2.12
CA PHE A 132 -46.96 8.81 -2.72
C PHE A 132 -46.48 9.96 -3.63
#